data_AF-X0WYV1-F1
#
_entry.id   AF-X0WYV1-F1
#
_cell.length_a   1.000
_cell.length_b   1.000
_cell.length_c   1.000
_cell.angle_alpha   90.00
_cell.angle_beta   90.00
_cell.angle_gamma   90.00
#
_symmetry.space_group_name_H-M   'P 1'
#
loop_
_entity.id
_entity.type
_entity.pdbx_description
1 polymer ?
#
loop_
_entity_poly.entity_id
_entity_poly.type
_entity_poly.pdbx_seq_one_letter_code
_entity_poly.pdbx_strand_id
1 'polypeptide(L)'
;YGNAERRTQHWRQQVKAPGEAKGDLWQILEFSKRFKLKEVWRELPLPGLEAEGFDDGKLPDVLAEAKTLGYDPEQSLYDTLFASPEMTSHKWPDPIAEGHPNDIAEDFGFFVHKALWTEYRQFGLGNGHDLADFDTYHRVRGLRWPVVNGRETQWRYREGYDPYVKPGEGFNFYGKALKKIPSGGPGGEKVDLTGKAKIFFRPYAPAAESPDDEYDLWLCTGRVLEHWHSGSMTKRVPELNRAVPYAKC
;
A
#
# COMPACT_ATOMS: atom_id res chain seq x y z
N TYR A 1 -3.05 -3.73 9.16
CA TYR A 1 -3.28 -2.31 8.79
C TYR A 1 -2.16 -1.42 9.31
N GLY A 2 -1.90 -0.28 8.64
CA GLY A 2 -1.00 0.78 9.09
C GLY A 2 -1.77 2.05 9.42
N ASN A 3 -1.52 2.68 10.57
CA ASN A 3 -2.23 3.89 11.00
C ASN A 3 -1.48 5.19 10.66
N ALA A 4 -2.06 6.33 11.03
CA ALA A 4 -1.52 7.67 10.75
C ALA A 4 -0.13 7.95 11.37
N GLU A 5 0.24 7.27 12.45
CA GLU A 5 1.57 7.42 13.07
C GLU A 5 2.58 6.35 12.60
N ARG A 6 2.32 5.72 11.44
CA ARG A 6 3.14 4.66 10.84
C ARG A 6 3.11 3.32 11.59
N ARG A 7 2.19 3.14 12.54
CA ARG A 7 2.10 1.90 13.32
C ARG A 7 1.39 0.83 12.51
N THR A 8 2.11 -0.25 12.22
CA THR A 8 1.53 -1.46 11.62
C THR A 8 1.00 -2.36 12.72
N GLN A 9 -0.24 -2.84 12.59
CA GLN A 9 -0.88 -3.80 13.49
C GLN A 9 -1.42 -4.99 12.69
N HIS A 10 -1.09 -6.20 13.14
CA HIS A 10 -1.66 -7.44 12.62
C HIS A 10 -2.78 -7.94 13.55
N TRP A 11 -3.67 -8.74 12.97
CA TRP A 11 -4.65 -9.53 13.70
C TRP A 11 -4.75 -10.90 13.04
N ARG A 12 -5.13 -11.91 13.82
CA ARG A 12 -5.43 -13.25 13.30
C ARG A 12 -6.90 -13.32 12.93
N GLN A 13 -7.30 -14.28 12.09
CA GLN A 13 -8.71 -14.55 11.88
C GLN A 13 -9.34 -15.01 13.20
N GLN A 14 -10.52 -14.48 13.51
CA GLN A 14 -11.24 -14.77 14.77
C GLN A 14 -12.52 -15.58 14.52
N VAL A 15 -13.16 -15.38 13.36
CA VAL A 15 -14.43 -16.00 12.99
C VAL A 15 -14.42 -16.38 11.51
N LYS A 16 -15.30 -17.30 11.14
CA LYS A 16 -15.56 -17.63 9.73
C LYS A 16 -16.58 -16.67 9.13
N ALA A 17 -16.44 -16.40 7.85
CA ALA A 17 -17.40 -15.59 7.11
C ALA A 17 -18.72 -16.38 6.90
N PRO A 18 -19.87 -15.70 6.76
CA PRO A 18 -21.15 -16.37 6.53
C PRO A 18 -21.26 -16.92 5.09
N GLY A 19 -21.88 -18.08 4.94
CA GLY A 19 -22.13 -18.71 3.64
C GLY A 19 -20.84 -18.94 2.85
N GLU A 20 -20.78 -18.43 1.62
CA GLU A 20 -19.65 -18.56 0.71
C GLU A 20 -18.80 -17.28 0.63
N ALA A 21 -18.96 -16.35 1.58
CA ALA A 21 -18.14 -15.14 1.60
C ALA A 21 -16.65 -15.50 1.76
N LYS A 22 -15.82 -14.90 0.91
CA LYS A 22 -14.36 -15.07 0.88
C LYS A 22 -13.67 -13.72 1.00
N GLY A 23 -12.50 -13.70 1.64
CA GLY A 23 -11.69 -12.48 1.74
C GLY A 23 -11.18 -12.01 0.37
N ASP A 24 -10.93 -10.72 0.20
CA ASP A 24 -10.50 -10.14 -1.07
C ASP A 24 -9.19 -10.77 -1.58
N LEU A 25 -8.26 -11.07 -0.67
CA LEU A 25 -7.01 -11.77 -1.01
C LEU A 25 -7.30 -13.14 -1.65
N TRP A 26 -8.24 -13.92 -1.09
CA TRP A 26 -8.62 -15.20 -1.66
C TRP A 26 -9.13 -15.04 -3.10
N GLN A 27 -9.96 -14.02 -3.34
CA GLN A 27 -10.52 -13.73 -4.67
C GLN A 27 -9.42 -13.38 -5.67
N ILE A 28 -8.45 -12.54 -5.28
CA ILE A 28 -7.31 -12.16 -6.11
C ILE A 28 -6.48 -13.40 -6.48
N LEU A 29 -6.14 -14.23 -5.49
CA LEU A 29 -5.37 -15.44 -5.70
C LEU A 29 -6.11 -16.43 -6.61
N GLU A 30 -7.40 -16.68 -6.36
CA GLU A 30 -8.19 -17.60 -7.18
C GLU A 30 -8.42 -17.09 -8.60
N PHE A 31 -8.67 -15.78 -8.76
CA PHE A 31 -8.87 -15.17 -10.07
C PHE A 31 -7.59 -15.18 -10.91
N SER A 32 -6.42 -14.99 -10.30
CA SER A 32 -5.13 -15.02 -11.02
C SER A 32 -4.79 -16.39 -11.65
N LYS A 33 -5.40 -17.48 -11.18
CA LYS A 33 -5.28 -18.80 -11.83
C LYS A 33 -5.91 -18.85 -13.22
N ARG A 34 -6.78 -17.90 -13.55
CA ARG A 34 -7.57 -17.90 -14.80
C ARG A 34 -6.84 -17.31 -16.01
N PHE A 35 -5.64 -16.79 -15.80
CA PHE A 35 -4.86 -16.11 -16.84
C PHE A 35 -3.49 -16.72 -16.95
N LYS A 36 -3.14 -17.22 -18.14
CA LYS A 36 -1.79 -17.64 -18.48
C LYS A 36 -0.93 -16.45 -18.86
N LEU A 37 0.37 -16.53 -18.60
CA LEU A 37 1.30 -15.45 -18.96
C LEU A 37 1.19 -15.07 -20.45
N LYS A 38 1.07 -16.04 -21.36
CA LYS A 38 0.91 -15.77 -22.80
C LYS A 38 -0.31 -14.90 -23.17
N GLU A 39 -1.32 -14.85 -22.31
CA GLU A 39 -2.54 -14.08 -22.55
C GLU A 39 -2.39 -12.61 -22.14
N VAL A 40 -1.51 -12.34 -21.16
CA VAL A 40 -1.42 -11.06 -20.45
C VAL A 40 -0.06 -10.36 -20.57
N TRP A 41 1.00 -11.06 -20.96
CA TRP A 41 2.36 -10.52 -21.18
C TRP A 41 2.72 -10.38 -22.68
N ARG A 42 1.75 -10.61 -23.56
CA ARG A 42 1.84 -10.31 -24.98
C ARG A 42 1.63 -8.82 -25.24
N GLU A 43 1.87 -8.39 -26.48
CA GLU A 43 1.50 -7.04 -26.91
C GLU A 43 -0.02 -6.80 -26.69
N LEU A 44 -0.37 -5.68 -26.07
CA LEU A 44 -1.76 -5.31 -25.76
C LEU A 44 -2.04 -3.85 -26.13
N PRO A 45 -3.22 -3.53 -26.70
CA PRO A 45 -3.57 -2.16 -26.98
C PRO A 45 -3.81 -1.38 -25.68
N LEU A 46 -3.24 -0.18 -25.59
CA LEU A 46 -3.44 0.77 -24.50
C LEU A 46 -3.67 2.18 -25.05
N PRO A 47 -4.92 2.54 -25.38
CA PRO A 47 -5.23 3.85 -25.95
C PRO A 47 -4.75 5.00 -25.06
N GLY A 48 -4.03 5.95 -25.66
CA GLY A 48 -3.49 7.12 -24.98
C GLY A 48 -2.11 6.93 -24.33
N LEU A 49 -1.44 5.78 -24.55
CA LEU A 49 -0.05 5.62 -24.14
C LEU A 49 0.89 6.38 -25.08
N GLU A 50 1.54 7.43 -24.56
CA GLU A 50 2.64 8.17 -25.18
C GLU A 50 3.75 8.33 -24.12
N ALA A 51 4.64 7.34 -24.02
CA ALA A 51 5.68 7.29 -22.98
C ALA A 51 7.01 6.81 -23.55
N GLU A 52 8.11 7.42 -23.08
CA GLU A 52 9.46 7.03 -23.48
C GLU A 52 9.72 5.54 -23.17
N GLY A 53 10.22 4.80 -24.17
CA GLY A 53 10.47 3.37 -24.07
C GLY A 53 9.27 2.47 -24.41
N PHE A 54 8.14 3.05 -24.84
CA PHE A 54 6.96 2.33 -25.30
C PHE A 54 6.59 2.76 -26.72
N ASP A 55 6.01 1.84 -27.48
CA ASP A 55 5.37 2.20 -28.74
C ASP A 55 4.01 2.86 -28.44
N ASP A 56 3.67 3.90 -29.21
CA ASP A 56 2.43 4.65 -29.00
C ASP A 56 1.19 3.73 -29.06
N GLY A 57 0.32 3.88 -28.06
CA GLY A 57 -0.96 3.20 -28.00
C GLY A 57 -0.90 1.69 -27.68
N LYS A 58 0.26 1.13 -27.31
CA LYS A 58 0.37 -0.31 -26.99
C LYS A 58 1.44 -0.65 -25.94
N LEU A 59 1.14 -1.64 -25.11
CA LEU A 59 2.09 -2.28 -24.21
C LEU A 59 2.94 -3.29 -24.99
N PRO A 60 4.25 -3.40 -24.70
CA PRO A 60 5.13 -4.31 -25.42
C PRO A 60 4.84 -5.78 -25.08
N ASP A 61 5.16 -6.68 -26.01
CA ASP A 61 5.30 -8.10 -25.71
C ASP A 61 6.59 -8.33 -24.91
N VAL A 62 6.47 -8.94 -23.73
CA VAL A 62 7.60 -9.25 -22.84
C VAL A 62 7.79 -10.75 -22.65
N LEU A 63 7.06 -11.61 -23.37
CA LEU A 63 7.12 -13.07 -23.22
C LEU A 63 8.48 -13.64 -23.61
N ALA A 64 9.13 -13.07 -24.62
CA ALA A 64 10.45 -13.51 -25.05
C ALA A 64 11.48 -13.31 -23.92
N GLU A 65 11.48 -12.15 -23.29
CA GLU A 65 12.38 -11.84 -22.17
C GLU A 65 12.02 -12.67 -20.92
N ALA A 66 10.72 -12.78 -20.60
CA ALA A 66 10.22 -13.61 -19.51
C ALA A 66 10.71 -15.06 -19.58
N LYS A 67 10.74 -15.66 -20.78
CA LYS A 67 11.29 -17.01 -20.98
C LYS A 67 12.77 -17.10 -20.61
N THR A 68 13.56 -16.05 -20.88
CA THR A 68 14.98 -16.04 -20.50
C THR A 68 15.19 -16.00 -18.99
N LEU A 69 14.21 -15.46 -18.25
CA LEU A 69 14.15 -15.45 -16.79
C LEU A 69 13.57 -16.74 -16.19
N GLY A 70 13.20 -17.72 -17.02
CA GLY A 70 12.69 -19.02 -16.60
C GLY A 70 11.18 -19.10 -16.42
N TYR A 71 10.42 -18.10 -16.86
CA TYR A 71 8.96 -18.16 -16.85
C TYR A 71 8.41 -18.97 -18.03
N ASP A 72 7.43 -19.82 -17.76
CA ASP A 72 6.74 -20.60 -18.79
C ASP A 72 5.46 -19.86 -19.23
N PRO A 73 5.27 -19.56 -20.52
CA PRO A 73 4.06 -18.89 -21.01
C PRO A 73 2.74 -19.60 -20.67
N GLU A 74 2.77 -20.91 -20.36
CA GLU A 74 1.60 -21.67 -19.93
C GLU A 74 1.31 -21.58 -18.43
N GLN A 75 2.24 -21.05 -17.61
CA GLN A 75 1.99 -20.76 -16.19
C GLN A 75 0.88 -19.74 -16.05
N SER A 76 0.09 -19.89 -15.00
CA SER A 76 -0.88 -18.87 -14.62
C SER A 76 -0.21 -17.69 -13.91
N LEU A 77 -0.86 -16.53 -13.89
CA LEU A 77 -0.43 -15.41 -13.04
C LEU A 77 -0.33 -15.83 -11.57
N TYR A 78 -1.17 -16.76 -11.10
CA TYR A 78 -1.05 -17.30 -9.75
C TYR A 78 0.29 -18.04 -9.53
N ASP A 79 0.67 -18.92 -10.46
CA ASP A 79 1.92 -19.68 -10.36
C ASP A 79 3.14 -18.75 -10.31
N THR A 80 3.12 -17.70 -11.13
CA THR A 80 4.20 -16.73 -11.24
C THR A 80 4.26 -15.74 -10.08
N LEU A 81 3.13 -15.16 -9.67
CA LEU A 81 3.10 -14.05 -8.71
C LEU A 81 2.93 -14.51 -7.26
N PHE A 82 2.31 -15.66 -7.02
CA PHE A 82 1.85 -16.02 -5.66
C PHE A 82 2.27 -17.42 -5.21
N ALA A 83 2.63 -18.32 -6.13
CA ALA A 83 3.00 -19.70 -5.82
C ALA A 83 4.42 -20.09 -6.24
N SER A 84 5.34 -19.12 -6.27
CA SER A 84 6.76 -19.42 -6.46
C SER A 84 7.29 -20.34 -5.33
N PRO A 85 8.43 -21.04 -5.55
CA PRO A 85 9.03 -21.88 -4.53
C PRO A 85 9.34 -21.13 -3.23
N GLU A 86 9.74 -19.86 -3.32
CA GLU A 86 9.98 -19.00 -2.17
C GLU A 86 8.68 -18.72 -1.41
N MET A 87 7.60 -18.39 -2.11
CA MET A 87 6.30 -18.12 -1.48
C MET A 87 5.75 -19.36 -0.77
N THR A 88 5.72 -20.50 -1.46
CA THR A 88 5.20 -21.78 -0.94
C THR A 88 6.12 -22.45 0.10
N SER A 89 7.34 -21.94 0.29
CA SER A 89 8.22 -22.36 1.40
C SER A 89 7.68 -21.94 2.77
N HIS A 90 6.85 -20.90 2.83
CA HIS A 90 6.17 -20.45 4.05
C HIS A 90 5.04 -21.43 4.41
N LYS A 91 5.35 -22.43 5.23
CA LYS A 91 4.42 -23.54 5.50
C LYS A 91 3.23 -23.13 6.36
N TRP A 92 2.12 -23.82 6.10
CA TRP A 92 0.93 -23.83 6.95
C TRP A 92 0.66 -25.27 7.38
N PRO A 93 0.32 -25.56 8.66
CA PRO A 93 0.18 -24.61 9.77
C PRO A 93 1.52 -24.02 10.25
N ASP A 94 1.46 -22.82 10.85
CA ASP A 94 2.61 -22.13 11.46
C ASP A 94 2.31 -21.84 12.95
N PRO A 95 3.27 -22.08 13.87
CA PRO A 95 3.08 -21.82 15.30
C PRO A 95 2.57 -20.42 15.64
N ILE A 96 2.89 -19.39 14.84
CA ILE A 96 2.42 -18.02 15.11
C ILE A 96 0.90 -17.89 15.05
N ALA A 97 0.22 -18.83 14.38
CA ALA A 97 -1.23 -18.87 14.21
C ALA A 97 -1.90 -19.98 15.03
N GLU A 98 -1.18 -20.59 15.99
CA GLU A 98 -1.75 -21.62 16.86
C GLU A 98 -3.06 -21.17 17.51
N GLY A 99 -4.08 -22.04 17.46
CA GLY A 99 -5.40 -21.77 18.01
C GLY A 99 -6.28 -20.83 17.18
N HIS A 100 -5.82 -20.37 16.01
CA HIS A 100 -6.59 -19.50 15.12
C HIS A 100 -6.80 -20.15 13.74
N PRO A 101 -8.00 -20.00 13.15
CA PRO A 101 -8.23 -20.42 11.77
C PRO A 101 -7.43 -19.55 10.79
N ASN A 102 -7.24 -20.05 9.57
CA ASN A 102 -6.80 -19.23 8.45
C ASN A 102 -7.34 -19.81 7.14
N ASP A 103 -8.58 -19.42 6.79
CA ASP A 103 -9.30 -20.03 5.67
C ASP A 103 -8.52 -19.92 4.34
N ILE A 104 -7.79 -18.82 4.12
CA ILE A 104 -7.01 -18.63 2.89
C ILE A 104 -5.74 -19.50 2.91
N ALA A 105 -5.02 -19.58 4.02
CA ALA A 105 -3.84 -20.45 4.09
C ALA A 105 -4.22 -21.94 3.98
N GLU A 106 -5.37 -22.33 4.53
CA GLU A 106 -5.94 -23.67 4.40
C GLU A 106 -6.30 -23.99 2.95
N ASP A 107 -7.05 -23.11 2.25
CA ASP A 107 -7.48 -23.33 0.86
C ASP A 107 -6.30 -23.41 -0.13
N PHE A 108 -5.20 -22.68 0.14
CA PHE A 108 -4.05 -22.61 -0.77
C PHE A 108 -2.87 -23.51 -0.37
N GLY A 109 -2.88 -24.10 0.84
CA GLY A 109 -1.89 -25.08 1.29
C GLY A 109 -0.55 -24.50 1.77
N PHE A 110 -0.45 -23.18 1.96
CA PHE A 110 0.73 -22.51 2.51
C PHE A 110 0.34 -21.18 3.16
N PHE A 111 1.24 -20.60 3.95
CA PHE A 111 0.97 -19.38 4.71
C PHE A 111 1.12 -18.12 3.85
N VAL A 112 0.19 -17.92 2.93
CA VAL A 112 0.22 -16.85 1.92
C VAL A 112 0.40 -15.43 2.50
N HIS A 113 -0.21 -15.13 3.63
CA HIS A 113 -0.08 -13.83 4.29
C HIS A 113 1.36 -13.55 4.75
N LYS A 114 2.02 -14.55 5.33
CA LYS A 114 3.40 -14.45 5.80
C LYS A 114 4.36 -14.35 4.62
N ALA A 115 4.11 -15.13 3.55
CA ALA A 115 4.87 -15.06 2.31
C ALA A 115 4.82 -13.66 1.68
N LEU A 116 3.62 -13.13 1.43
CA LEU A 116 3.41 -11.80 0.86
C LEU A 116 4.02 -10.70 1.72
N TRP A 117 3.91 -10.80 3.04
CA TRP A 117 4.53 -9.83 3.95
C TRP A 117 6.06 -9.85 3.87
N THR A 118 6.65 -11.05 3.85
CA THR A 118 8.10 -11.25 3.79
C THR A 118 8.69 -10.73 2.48
N GLU A 119 8.00 -10.94 1.36
CA GLU A 119 8.39 -10.39 0.06
C GLU A 119 8.22 -8.86 0.03
N TYR A 120 7.02 -8.37 0.36
CA TYR A 120 6.70 -6.93 0.32
C TYR A 120 7.66 -6.09 1.17
N ARG A 121 8.04 -6.55 2.37
CA ARG A 121 8.90 -5.75 3.25
C ARG A 121 10.29 -5.54 2.67
N GLN A 122 10.80 -6.41 1.77
CA GLN A 122 12.14 -6.27 1.18
C GLN A 122 12.34 -4.93 0.50
N PHE A 123 11.29 -4.38 -0.14
CA PHE A 123 11.34 -3.09 -0.80
C PHE A 123 11.70 -1.94 0.15
N GLY A 124 11.37 -2.06 1.44
CA GLY A 124 11.58 -1.02 2.44
C GLY A 124 12.84 -1.17 3.29
N LEU A 125 13.39 -2.39 3.37
CA LEU A 125 14.54 -2.68 4.23
C LEU A 125 15.78 -1.91 3.77
N GLY A 126 16.47 -1.27 4.73
CA GLY A 126 17.66 -0.47 4.47
C GLY A 126 17.40 0.85 3.73
N ASN A 127 16.14 1.18 3.44
CA ASN A 127 15.74 2.33 2.63
C ASN A 127 14.73 3.25 3.34
N GLY A 128 14.72 3.23 4.68
CA GLY A 128 13.92 4.15 5.51
C GLY A 128 12.46 3.75 5.67
N HIS A 129 12.06 2.57 5.20
CA HIS A 129 10.69 2.05 5.25
C HIS A 129 10.66 0.65 5.87
N ASP A 130 11.57 0.38 6.80
CA ASP A 130 11.77 -0.94 7.40
C ASP A 130 10.54 -1.37 8.19
N LEU A 131 9.89 -2.44 7.74
CA LEU A 131 8.86 -3.14 8.49
C LEU A 131 9.51 -4.27 9.27
N ALA A 132 9.02 -4.58 10.48
CA ALA A 132 9.48 -5.76 11.22
C ALA A 132 9.09 -7.07 10.50
N ASP A 133 9.64 -8.19 10.94
CA ASP A 133 9.19 -9.49 10.45
C ASP A 133 7.71 -9.74 10.82
N PHE A 134 7.07 -10.66 10.09
CA PHE A 134 5.65 -10.95 10.22
C PHE A 134 5.26 -11.34 11.65
N ASP A 135 6.05 -12.19 12.29
CA ASP A 135 5.73 -12.78 13.59
C ASP A 135 5.79 -11.74 14.70
N THR A 136 6.74 -10.80 14.61
CA THR A 136 6.84 -9.67 15.55
C THR A 136 5.52 -8.92 15.66
N TYR A 137 4.84 -8.62 14.54
CA TYR A 137 3.57 -7.88 14.56
C TYR A 137 2.41 -8.67 15.19
N HIS A 138 2.51 -9.99 15.26
CA HIS A 138 1.54 -10.84 15.95
C HIS A 138 1.81 -11.00 17.45
N ARG A 139 2.94 -10.48 17.95
CA ARG A 139 3.35 -10.52 19.36
C ARG A 139 3.26 -9.16 20.06
N VAL A 140 3.11 -8.08 19.30
CA VAL A 140 3.10 -6.70 19.81
C VAL A 140 1.81 -5.98 19.41
N ARG A 141 1.48 -4.89 20.13
CA ARG A 141 0.38 -3.99 19.76
C ARG A 141 0.83 -2.98 18.68
N GLY A 142 1.46 -3.52 17.65
CA GLY A 142 2.03 -2.80 16.52
C GLY A 142 3.32 -2.04 16.78
N LEU A 143 4.06 -1.76 15.71
CA LEU A 143 5.31 -0.99 15.70
C LEU A 143 5.30 0.08 14.61
N ARG A 144 5.93 1.22 14.90
CA ARG A 144 6.09 2.35 13.97
C ARG A 144 7.35 2.20 13.11
N TRP A 145 7.18 2.18 11.79
CA TRP A 145 8.31 2.11 10.88
C TRP A 145 9.07 3.46 10.78
N PRO A 146 10.38 3.46 10.44
CA PRO A 146 11.22 2.27 10.24
C PRO A 146 11.50 1.51 11.56
N VAL A 147 11.42 0.18 11.50
CA VAL A 147 11.80 -0.73 12.59
C VAL A 147 13.18 -1.28 12.29
N VAL A 148 14.20 -0.73 12.94
CA VAL A 148 15.61 -1.11 12.72
C VAL A 148 16.15 -1.81 13.95
N ASN A 149 16.78 -2.98 13.78
CA ASN A 149 17.27 -3.80 14.88
C ASN A 149 16.20 -4.06 15.96
N GLY A 150 14.95 -4.30 15.53
CA GLY A 150 13.81 -4.55 16.41
C GLY A 150 13.26 -3.33 17.15
N ARG A 151 13.79 -2.12 16.90
CA ARG A 151 13.34 -0.88 17.55
C ARG A 151 12.53 -0.01 16.58
N GLU A 152 11.33 0.39 16.99
CA GLU A 152 10.50 1.33 16.23
C GLU A 152 11.05 2.76 16.25
N THR A 153 10.69 3.55 15.23
CA THR A 153 11.11 4.95 15.10
C THR A 153 9.95 5.91 15.33
N GLN A 154 10.05 6.71 16.38
CA GLN A 154 8.99 7.65 16.79
C GLN A 154 9.05 8.97 16.01
N TRP A 155 10.24 9.55 15.91
CA TRP A 155 10.51 10.77 15.14
C TRP A 155 11.49 10.48 14.01
N ARG A 156 11.06 10.74 12.77
CA ARG A 156 11.91 10.62 11.58
C ARG A 156 12.68 11.92 11.34
N TYR A 157 13.80 11.81 10.64
CA TYR A 157 14.68 12.90 10.22
C TYR A 157 15.42 13.64 11.35
N ARG A 158 15.35 13.16 12.59
CA ARG A 158 16.01 13.75 13.75
C ARG A 158 17.12 12.85 14.28
N GLU A 159 18.31 13.42 14.43
CA GLU A 159 19.46 12.74 15.05
C GLU A 159 19.11 12.22 16.45
N GLY A 160 19.56 11.00 16.75
CA GLY A 160 19.30 10.31 18.02
C GLY A 160 17.95 9.60 18.13
N TYR A 161 17.02 9.88 17.20
CA TYR A 161 15.70 9.23 17.16
C TYR A 161 15.49 8.40 15.90
N ASP A 162 16.00 8.87 14.76
CA ASP A 162 15.93 8.19 13.48
C ASP A 162 17.29 7.53 13.17
N PRO A 163 17.34 6.19 13.00
CA PRO A 163 18.59 5.47 12.72
C PRO A 163 19.22 5.84 11.37
N TYR A 164 18.49 6.50 10.47
CA TYR A 164 19.01 6.95 9.17
C TYR A 164 19.67 8.33 9.20
N VAL A 165 19.63 9.04 10.34
CA VAL A 165 20.28 10.35 10.50
C VAL A 165 21.63 10.16 11.17
N LYS A 166 22.69 10.65 10.53
CA LYS A 166 24.06 10.43 11.02
C LYS A 166 24.37 11.36 12.20
N PRO A 167 25.28 10.95 13.10
CA PRO A 167 25.76 11.82 14.17
C PRO A 167 26.31 13.15 13.62
N GLY A 168 25.96 14.25 14.26
CA GLY A 168 26.38 15.61 13.87
C GLY A 168 25.53 16.29 12.80
N GLU A 169 24.53 15.62 12.22
CA GLU A 169 23.63 16.25 11.23
C GLU A 169 22.51 17.06 11.89
N GLY A 170 22.12 16.75 13.13
CA GLY A 170 20.98 17.31 13.83
C GLY A 170 19.64 16.93 13.19
N PHE A 171 19.43 17.30 11.93
CA PHE A 171 18.32 16.89 11.09
C PHE A 171 18.80 16.51 9.70
N ASN A 172 18.22 15.46 9.13
CA ASN A 172 18.48 15.09 7.74
C ASN A 172 17.19 14.58 7.07
N PHE A 173 16.71 15.34 6.08
CA PHE A 173 15.58 14.96 5.24
C PHE A 173 16.06 14.12 4.05
N TYR A 174 16.51 12.89 4.32
CA TYR A 174 17.24 11.99 3.41
C TYR A 174 16.42 11.38 2.25
N GLY A 175 15.15 11.73 2.08
CA GLY A 175 14.33 11.21 0.97
C GLY A 175 14.92 11.54 -0.40
N LYS A 176 14.85 10.63 -1.38
CA LYS A 176 15.53 10.81 -2.69
C LYS A 176 14.72 11.66 -3.69
N ALA A 177 13.41 11.79 -3.46
CA ALA A 177 12.50 12.44 -4.40
C ALA A 177 12.69 13.96 -4.46
N LEU A 178 12.79 14.49 -5.69
CA LEU A 178 12.78 15.92 -5.98
C LEU A 178 13.84 16.68 -5.15
N LYS A 179 15.08 16.19 -5.17
CA LYS A 179 16.22 16.81 -4.49
C LYS A 179 16.97 17.84 -5.32
N LYS A 180 16.89 17.73 -6.64
CA LYS A 180 17.35 18.76 -7.57
C LYS A 180 16.12 19.38 -8.21
N ILE A 181 15.72 20.57 -7.75
CA ILE A 181 14.51 21.27 -8.22
C ILE A 181 14.83 22.72 -8.58
N PRO A 182 14.10 23.32 -9.54
CA PRO A 182 14.21 24.73 -9.86
C PRO A 182 13.99 25.62 -8.63
N SER A 183 14.87 26.61 -8.45
CA SER A 183 14.73 27.66 -7.45
C SER A 183 13.80 28.78 -7.95
N GLY A 184 13.02 29.39 -7.05
CA GLY A 184 12.06 30.46 -7.39
C GLY A 184 10.78 29.96 -8.10
N GLY A 185 10.90 29.28 -9.24
CA GLY A 185 9.78 28.75 -10.02
C GLY A 185 10.21 27.70 -11.06
N PRO A 186 9.28 27.12 -11.84
CA PRO A 186 9.56 25.98 -12.74
C PRO A 186 10.71 26.15 -13.75
N GLY A 187 11.03 27.39 -14.15
CA GLY A 187 12.13 27.71 -15.07
C GLY A 187 13.43 28.17 -14.41
N GLY A 188 13.51 28.18 -13.08
CA GLY A 188 14.69 28.63 -12.36
C GLY A 188 15.83 27.61 -12.36
N GLU A 189 17.01 28.04 -11.92
CA GLU A 189 18.17 27.17 -11.79
C GLU A 189 17.91 26.04 -10.78
N LYS A 190 18.28 24.81 -11.15
CA LYS A 190 18.12 23.65 -10.28
C LYS A 190 19.10 23.72 -9.12
N VAL A 191 18.59 23.71 -7.90
CA VAL A 191 19.39 23.68 -6.67
C VAL A 191 19.35 22.29 -6.02
N ASP A 192 20.47 21.88 -5.44
CA ASP A 192 20.56 20.64 -4.66
C ASP A 192 20.11 20.87 -3.21
N LEU A 193 19.04 20.19 -2.82
CA LEU A 193 18.42 20.23 -1.51
C LEU A 193 18.50 18.88 -0.79
N THR A 194 19.52 18.07 -1.13
CA THR A 194 19.84 16.84 -0.40
C THR A 194 19.99 17.13 1.09
N GLY A 195 19.33 16.30 1.91
CA GLY A 195 19.26 16.46 3.36
C GLY A 195 18.42 17.63 3.89
N LYS A 196 17.93 18.52 3.00
CA LYS A 196 17.13 19.70 3.38
C LYS A 196 15.62 19.48 3.16
N ALA A 197 14.83 20.09 4.03
CA ALA A 197 13.41 20.32 3.78
C ALA A 197 13.25 21.46 2.75
N LYS A 198 12.10 21.47 2.07
CA LYS A 198 11.80 22.42 1.00
C LYS A 198 10.72 23.38 1.49
N ILE A 199 10.98 24.68 1.38
CA ILE A 199 9.99 25.74 1.69
C ILE A 199 9.49 26.28 0.35
N PHE A 200 8.17 26.23 0.15
CA PHE A 200 7.53 26.72 -1.06
C PHE A 200 6.66 27.94 -0.76
N PHE A 201 6.89 29.03 -1.48
CA PHE A 201 5.98 30.16 -1.53
C PHE A 201 4.93 29.89 -2.60
N ARG A 202 3.67 29.75 -2.19
CA ARG A 202 2.54 29.53 -3.08
C ARG A 202 1.52 30.66 -2.87
N PRO A 203 1.15 31.42 -3.92
CA PRO A 203 0.10 32.41 -3.79
C PRO A 203 -1.24 31.73 -3.55
N TYR A 204 -2.20 32.52 -3.05
CA TYR A 204 -3.60 32.11 -3.02
C TYR A 204 -4.09 31.79 -4.44
N ALA A 205 -4.90 30.74 -4.55
CA ALA A 205 -5.67 30.42 -5.74
C ALA A 205 -7.14 30.23 -5.31
N PRO A 206 -8.11 30.76 -6.06
CA PRO A 206 -9.51 30.60 -5.73
C PRO A 206 -9.97 29.14 -5.86
N ALA A 207 -11.13 28.84 -5.27
CA ALA A 207 -11.80 27.56 -5.50
C ALA A 207 -12.15 27.40 -6.98
N ALA A 208 -12.20 26.15 -7.46
CA ALA A 208 -12.55 25.85 -8.85
C ALA A 208 -13.96 26.37 -9.22
N GLU A 209 -14.87 26.37 -8.25
CA GLU A 209 -16.22 26.91 -8.34
C GLU A 209 -16.49 27.69 -7.05
N SER A 210 -17.04 28.89 -7.18
CA SER A 210 -17.48 29.73 -6.08
C SER A 210 -18.94 30.11 -6.32
N PRO A 211 -19.73 30.36 -5.27
CA PRO A 211 -21.11 30.79 -5.42
C PRO A 211 -21.26 31.99 -6.35
N ASP A 212 -22.35 31.98 -7.11
CA ASP A 212 -22.76 33.05 -8.03
C ASP A 212 -24.26 33.35 -7.85
N ASP A 213 -24.85 34.09 -8.79
CA ASP A 213 -26.25 34.50 -8.71
C ASP A 213 -27.25 33.33 -8.91
N GLU A 214 -26.82 32.20 -9.50
CA GLU A 214 -27.64 31.00 -9.69
C GLU A 214 -27.41 29.98 -8.55
N TYR A 215 -26.16 29.80 -8.11
CA TYR A 215 -25.75 28.89 -7.04
C TYR A 215 -25.20 29.68 -5.85
N ASP A 216 -26.07 30.28 -5.04
CA ASP A 216 -25.75 31.31 -4.04
C ASP A 216 -25.21 30.79 -2.68
N LEU A 217 -24.92 29.48 -2.58
CA LEU A 217 -24.47 28.84 -1.34
C LEU A 217 -23.18 28.04 -1.52
N TRP A 218 -22.31 28.13 -0.51
CA TRP A 218 -21.22 27.18 -0.34
C TRP A 218 -21.75 25.83 0.17
N LEU A 219 -21.52 24.76 -0.60
CA LEU A 219 -21.75 23.40 -0.12
C LEU A 219 -20.43 22.78 0.36
N CYS A 220 -20.37 22.46 1.66
CA CYS A 220 -19.28 21.68 2.24
C CYS A 220 -19.82 20.32 2.71
N THR A 221 -19.09 19.25 2.41
CA THR A 221 -19.50 17.88 2.77
C THR A 221 -18.48 17.26 3.72
N GLY A 222 -18.94 16.34 4.56
CA GLY A 222 -18.11 15.80 5.63
C GLY A 222 -18.62 14.48 6.18
N ARG A 223 -18.32 14.26 7.45
CA ARG A 223 -18.71 13.07 8.22
C ARG A 223 -19.38 13.53 9.51
N VAL A 224 -20.22 12.66 10.06
CA VAL A 224 -20.69 12.74 11.44
C VAL A 224 -20.00 11.65 12.25
N LEU A 225 -19.95 11.82 13.57
CA LEU A 225 -19.22 10.92 14.46
C LEU A 225 -19.68 9.46 14.35
N GLU A 226 -20.98 9.25 14.19
CA GLU A 226 -21.65 7.96 14.28
C GLU A 226 -21.51 7.11 13.01
N HIS A 227 -21.15 7.74 11.88
CA HIS A 227 -21.17 7.08 10.59
C HIS A 227 -19.82 7.09 9.87
N TRP A 228 -19.44 5.90 9.43
CA TRP A 228 -18.24 5.68 8.63
C TRP A 228 -18.55 5.73 7.14
N HIS A 229 -17.98 6.71 6.45
CA HIS A 229 -18.07 6.90 5.00
C HIS A 229 -19.51 6.80 4.47
N SER A 230 -19.79 5.88 3.54
CA SER A 230 -21.12 5.70 2.92
C SER A 230 -22.17 5.13 3.88
N GLY A 231 -21.78 4.78 5.11
CA GLY A 231 -22.68 4.19 6.09
C GLY A 231 -23.02 2.72 5.83
N SER A 232 -22.43 2.07 4.81
CA SER A 232 -22.76 0.68 4.47
C SER A 232 -22.54 -0.31 5.62
N MET A 233 -21.64 -0.03 6.56
CA MET A 233 -21.51 -0.82 7.79
C MET A 233 -22.30 -0.19 8.94
N THR A 234 -22.04 1.07 9.24
CA THR A 234 -22.55 1.72 10.46
C THR A 234 -24.05 1.97 10.45
N LYS A 235 -24.69 2.21 9.30
CA LYS A 235 -26.17 2.31 9.21
C LYS A 235 -26.89 0.97 9.38
N ARG A 236 -26.16 -0.15 9.33
CA ARG A 236 -26.72 -1.49 9.64
C ARG A 236 -26.63 -1.83 11.13
N VAL A 237 -25.99 -0.98 11.94
CA VAL A 237 -26.00 -1.10 13.41
C VAL A 237 -27.19 -0.29 13.95
N PRO A 238 -28.17 -0.93 14.62
CA PRO A 238 -29.41 -0.27 15.04
C PRO A 238 -29.20 1.00 15.88
N GLU A 239 -28.25 0.98 16.82
CA GLU A 239 -27.96 2.09 17.71
C GLU A 239 -27.38 3.28 16.96
N LEU A 240 -26.42 3.05 16.06
CA LEU A 240 -25.78 4.10 15.26
C LEU A 240 -26.78 4.70 14.27
N ASN A 241 -27.56 3.86 13.60
CA ASN A 241 -28.59 4.34 12.68
C ASN A 241 -29.70 5.11 13.41
N ARG A 242 -30.09 4.69 14.61
CA ARG A 242 -31.07 5.44 15.42
C ARG A 242 -30.52 6.78 15.89
N ALA A 243 -29.22 6.87 16.18
CA ALA A 243 -28.58 8.12 16.58
C ALA A 243 -28.59 9.16 15.45
N VAL A 244 -28.24 8.77 14.21
CA VAL A 244 -28.26 9.67 13.03
C VAL A 244 -28.87 8.99 11.80
N PRO A 245 -30.21 8.86 11.71
CA PRO A 245 -30.84 8.03 10.67
C PRO A 245 -30.68 8.59 9.24
N TYR A 246 -30.65 9.92 9.13
CA TYR A 246 -30.59 10.66 7.87
C TYR A 246 -29.40 11.60 7.84
N ALA A 247 -28.99 11.99 6.63
CA ALA A 247 -28.02 13.06 6.46
C ALA A 247 -28.48 14.33 7.19
N LYS A 248 -27.52 15.08 7.72
CA LYS A 248 -27.76 16.35 8.40
C LYS A 248 -27.27 17.48 7.48
N CYS A 249 -28.09 18.50 7.35
CA CYS A 249 -27.74 19.78 6.73
C CYS A 249 -27.27 20.75 7.82
#